data_AF-A0A1Z9SP67-F1
#
_entry.id   AF-A0A1Z9SP67-F1
#
_cell.length_a   1.000
_cell.length_b   1.000
_cell.length_c   1.000
_cell.angle_alpha   90.00
_cell.angle_beta   90.00
_cell.angle_gamma   90.00
#
_symmetry.space_group_name_H-M   'P 1'
#
loop_
_entity.id
_entity.type
_entity.pdbx_description
1 polymer ?
#
loop_
_entity_poly.entity_id
_entity_poly.type
_entity_poly.pdbx_seq_one_letter_code
_entity_poly.pdbx_strand_id
1 'polypeptide(L)'
;MTTIREQIAIDQITNDIDLARSMAFAKNETITIKFDINQESYSVHNESGIIVDFPNSGSDGVISLDNSYLRNLDIKSANFGNSVDLQFKPLGDPLSGGTIELNTKSITIESVTGRWSVN
;
A
#
# COMPACT_ATOMS: atom_id res chain seq x y z
N MET A 1 6.07 5.66 22.92
CA MET A 1 5.37 4.37 23.14
C MET A 1 4.53 4.09 21.89
N THR A 2 5.05 3.39 20.87
CA THR A 2 4.28 3.11 19.62
C THR A 2 4.93 2.13 18.62
N THR A 3 6.09 1.52 18.91
CA THR A 3 6.85 0.74 17.91
C THR A 3 6.14 -0.53 17.41
N ILE A 4 5.38 -1.21 18.27
CA ILE A 4 4.71 -2.47 17.91
C ILE A 4 3.55 -2.22 16.93
N ARG A 5 2.79 -1.13 17.11
CA ARG A 5 1.66 -0.81 16.23
C ARG A 5 2.12 -0.36 14.85
N GLU A 6 3.15 0.48 14.82
CA GLU A 6 3.80 0.87 13.58
C GLU A 6 4.34 -0.36 12.83
N GLN A 7 4.91 -1.34 13.54
CA GLN A 7 5.33 -2.60 12.93
C GLN A 7 4.15 -3.39 12.35
N ILE A 8 3.02 -3.51 13.06
CA ILE A 8 1.83 -4.20 12.53
C ILE A 8 1.31 -3.49 11.28
N ALA A 9 1.29 -2.16 11.26
CA ALA A 9 0.90 -1.39 10.07
C ALA A 9 1.86 -1.62 8.90
N ILE A 10 3.17 -1.64 9.15
CA ILE A 10 4.18 -1.96 8.14
C ILE A 10 3.94 -3.36 7.59
N ASP A 11 3.74 -4.35 8.46
CA ASP A 11 3.49 -5.74 8.05
C ASP A 11 2.20 -5.82 7.21
N GLN A 12 1.14 -5.10 7.59
CA GLN A 12 -0.09 -5.02 6.82
C GLN A 12 0.13 -4.39 5.44
N ILE A 13 0.73 -3.20 5.38
CA ILE A 13 0.99 -2.48 4.12
C ILE A 13 1.87 -3.33 3.19
N THR A 14 2.93 -3.94 3.72
CA THR A 14 3.86 -4.75 2.93
C THR A 14 3.23 -6.05 2.41
N ASN A 15 2.43 -6.74 3.23
CA ASN A 15 1.65 -7.90 2.79
C ASN A 15 0.62 -7.53 1.71
N ASP A 16 -0.04 -6.38 1.85
CA ASP A 16 -1.02 -5.89 0.89
C ASP A 16 -0.34 -5.47 -0.43
N ILE A 17 0.88 -4.90 -0.36
CA ILE A 17 1.74 -4.64 -1.53
C ILE A 17 2.08 -5.94 -2.28
N ASP A 18 2.51 -6.98 -1.56
CA ASP A 18 2.86 -8.26 -2.18
C ASP A 18 1.62 -8.98 -2.75
N LEU A 19 0.47 -8.86 -2.10
CA LEU A 19 -0.80 -9.36 -2.61
C LEU A 19 -1.22 -8.61 -3.88
N ALA A 20 -1.20 -7.27 -3.87
CA ALA A 20 -1.53 -6.46 -5.04
C ALA A 20 -0.62 -6.78 -6.24
N ARG A 21 0.69 -6.96 -6.00
CA ARG A 21 1.63 -7.45 -7.02
C ARG A 21 1.20 -8.82 -7.56
N SER A 22 0.91 -9.75 -6.66
CA SER A 22 0.52 -11.12 -7.04
C SER A 22 -0.80 -11.12 -7.83
N MET A 23 -1.73 -10.23 -7.49
CA MET A 23 -2.98 -10.03 -8.22
C MET A 23 -2.74 -9.45 -9.61
N ALA A 24 -1.85 -8.47 -9.76
CA ALA A 24 -1.49 -7.91 -11.06
C ALA A 24 -0.95 -8.98 -12.00
N PHE A 25 -0.04 -9.82 -11.48
CA PHE A 25 0.48 -10.96 -12.21
C PHE A 25 -0.59 -12.02 -12.54
N ALA A 26 -1.39 -12.42 -11.54
CA ALA A 26 -2.38 -13.48 -11.71
C ALA A 26 -3.53 -13.09 -12.66
N LYS A 27 -3.94 -11.81 -12.64
CA LYS A 27 -5.02 -11.30 -13.48
C LYS A 27 -4.51 -10.76 -14.82
N ASN A 28 -3.20 -10.58 -14.99
CA ASN A 28 -2.59 -9.92 -16.14
C ASN A 28 -3.22 -8.52 -16.38
N GLU A 29 -3.44 -7.79 -15.27
CA GLU A 29 -4.08 -6.48 -15.23
C GLU A 29 -3.22 -5.51 -14.40
N THR A 30 -3.37 -4.21 -14.64
CA THR A 30 -2.73 -3.21 -13.77
C THR A 30 -3.49 -3.12 -12.46
N ILE A 31 -2.80 -3.35 -11.34
CA ILE A 31 -3.34 -3.15 -9.99
C ILE A 31 -2.73 -1.89 -9.39
N THR A 32 -3.57 -1.02 -8.82
CA THR A 32 -3.15 0.25 -8.24
C THR A 32 -3.53 0.31 -6.77
N ILE A 33 -2.56 0.57 -5.90
CA ILE A 33 -2.80 0.94 -4.51
C ILE A 33 -2.79 2.46 -4.43
N LYS A 34 -3.93 3.04 -4.04
CA LYS A 34 -4.10 4.49 -3.89
C LYS A 34 -4.03 4.85 -2.41
N PHE A 35 -3.01 5.62 -2.03
CA PHE A 35 -2.85 6.11 -0.66
C PHE A 35 -3.59 7.44 -0.47
N ASP A 36 -4.41 7.53 0.58
CA ASP A 36 -4.97 8.78 1.09
C ASP A 36 -4.29 9.14 2.41
N ILE A 37 -3.32 10.04 2.30
CA ILE A 37 -2.54 10.57 3.42
C ILE A 37 -3.44 11.28 4.44
N ASN A 38 -4.49 11.98 3.99
CA ASN A 38 -5.33 12.78 4.89
C ASN A 38 -6.29 11.93 5.72
N GLN A 39 -6.61 10.74 5.23
CA GLN A 39 -7.52 9.78 5.88
C GLN A 39 -6.79 8.58 6.47
N GLU A 40 -5.45 8.59 6.45
CA GLU A 40 -4.60 7.49 6.93
C GLU A 40 -5.09 6.13 6.40
N SER A 41 -5.36 6.06 5.10
CA SER A 41 -5.96 4.89 4.48
C SER A 41 -5.44 4.66 3.08
N TYR A 42 -5.75 3.49 2.53
CA TYR A 42 -5.52 3.20 1.13
C TYR A 42 -6.61 2.28 0.58
N SER A 43 -6.69 2.21 -0.74
CA SER A 43 -7.60 1.30 -1.44
C SER A 43 -6.90 0.66 -2.62
N VAL A 44 -7.30 -0.56 -2.96
CA VAL A 44 -6.75 -1.30 -4.10
C VAL A 44 -7.73 -1.25 -5.26
N HIS A 45 -7.23 -0.94 -6.45
CA HIS A 45 -8.01 -0.73 -7.67
C HIS A 45 -7.50 -1.63 -8.78
N ASN A 46 -8.41 -2.10 -9.62
CA ASN A 46 -8.11 -2.67 -10.93
C ASN A 46 -8.74 -1.81 -12.04
N GLU A 47 -8.76 -2.32 -13.28
CA GLU A 47 -9.36 -1.61 -14.42
C GLU A 47 -10.87 -1.36 -14.26
N SER A 48 -11.56 -2.15 -13.42
CA SER A 48 -12.99 -2.00 -13.13
C SER A 48 -13.30 -1.03 -11.98
N GLY A 49 -12.28 -0.54 -11.28
CA GLY A 49 -12.42 0.34 -10.12
C GLY A 49 -11.89 -0.28 -8.83
N ILE A 50 -12.46 0.11 -7.69
CA ILE A 50 -12.04 -0.35 -6.37
C ILE A 50 -12.37 -1.84 -6.15
N ILE A 51 -11.44 -2.57 -5.56
CA ILE A 51 -11.58 -3.96 -5.15
C ILE A 51 -12.15 -3.97 -3.74
N VAL A 52 -13.45 -4.20 -3.62
CA VAL A 52 -14.18 -4.14 -2.33
C VAL A 52 -13.99 -5.39 -1.46
N ASP A 53 -13.52 -6.49 -2.04
CA ASP A 53 -13.28 -7.79 -1.39
C ASP A 53 -11.79 -8.00 -1.06
N PHE A 54 -11.05 -6.91 -0.82
CA PHE A 54 -9.64 -6.96 -0.48
C PHE A 54 -9.45 -7.30 1.02
N PRO A 55 -8.39 -8.02 1.42
CA PRO A 55 -8.13 -8.29 2.83
C PRO A 55 -8.02 -7.00 3.66
N ASN A 56 -8.54 -7.04 4.89
CA ASN A 56 -8.55 -5.90 5.81
C ASN A 56 -9.31 -4.65 5.33
N SER A 57 -9.96 -4.70 4.17
CA SER A 57 -10.80 -3.59 3.72
C SER A 57 -12.15 -3.58 4.41
N GLY A 58 -12.70 -2.38 4.59
CA GLY A 58 -14.10 -2.19 4.93
C GLY A 58 -15.03 -2.67 3.81
N SER A 59 -16.34 -2.57 4.05
CA SER A 59 -17.37 -2.88 3.04
C SER A 59 -17.32 -1.99 1.79
N ASP A 60 -16.59 -0.88 1.88
CA ASP A 60 -16.33 0.08 0.81
C ASP A 60 -15.01 -0.17 0.07
N GLY A 61 -14.23 -1.19 0.44
CA GLY A 61 -12.92 -1.47 -0.16
C GLY A 61 -11.78 -0.60 0.34
N VAL A 62 -12.02 0.22 1.38
CA VAL A 62 -11.00 1.08 1.98
C VAL A 62 -10.33 0.36 3.14
N ILE A 63 -9.00 0.32 3.12
CA ILE A 63 -8.18 -0.19 4.22
C ILE A 63 -7.80 1.01 5.09
N SER A 64 -8.45 1.11 6.25
CA SER A 64 -8.18 2.19 7.22
C SER A 64 -7.07 1.79 8.18
N LEU A 65 -6.04 2.64 8.28
CA LEU A 65 -4.96 2.49 9.25
C LEU A 65 -5.24 3.27 10.55
N ASP A 66 -6.20 4.19 10.57
CA ASP A 66 -6.72 4.77 11.81
C ASP A 66 -7.84 3.91 12.40
N ASN A 67 -7.47 2.71 12.86
CA ASN A 67 -8.40 1.80 13.54
C ASN A 67 -7.95 1.51 14.98
N SER A 68 -8.82 0.87 15.78
CA SER A 68 -8.55 0.58 17.20
C SER A 68 -7.26 -0.20 17.46
N TYR A 69 -6.77 -0.96 16.48
CA TYR A 69 -5.53 -1.75 16.57
C TYR A 69 -4.29 -0.95 16.15
N LEU A 70 -4.46 0.02 15.24
CA LEU A 70 -3.38 0.78 14.60
C LEU A 70 -3.31 2.26 15.02
N ARG A 71 -4.11 2.68 16.02
CA ARG A 71 -4.15 4.05 16.57
C ARG A 71 -2.79 4.72 16.65
N ASN A 72 -2.76 5.98 16.21
CA ASN A 72 -1.60 6.86 16.13
C ASN A 72 -0.61 6.53 15.00
N LEU A 73 -1.04 5.79 13.98
CA LEU A 73 -0.28 5.69 12.73
C LEU A 73 -0.54 6.95 11.88
N ASP A 74 0.53 7.49 11.31
CA ASP A 74 0.52 8.67 10.45
C ASP A 74 1.29 8.33 9.17
N ILE A 75 0.60 8.36 8.03
CA ILE A 75 1.25 8.29 6.71
C ILE A 75 1.72 9.71 6.39
N LYS A 76 2.98 10.02 6.65
CA LYS A 76 3.54 11.36 6.39
C LYS A 76 3.60 11.68 4.91
N SER A 77 3.99 10.69 4.10
CA SER A 77 4.08 10.85 2.66
C SER A 77 4.01 9.51 1.94
N ALA A 78 3.52 9.54 0.70
CA ALA A 78 3.61 8.46 -0.25
C ALA A 78 4.02 9.06 -1.59
N ASN A 79 5.09 8.55 -2.20
CA ASN A 79 5.57 9.04 -3.50
C ASN A 79 6.11 7.90 -4.36
N PHE A 80 5.44 7.68 -5.48
CA PHE A 80 5.75 6.68 -6.50
C PHE A 80 5.93 7.35 -7.87
N GLY A 81 6.99 8.16 -7.99
CA GLY A 81 7.26 8.87 -9.24
C GLY A 81 6.34 10.07 -9.46
N ASN A 82 6.21 10.92 -8.44
CA ASN A 82 5.31 12.10 -8.39
C ASN A 82 3.82 11.76 -8.31
N SER A 83 3.48 10.54 -7.91
CA SER A 83 2.12 10.10 -7.63
C SER A 83 2.04 9.51 -6.22
N VAL A 84 0.85 9.54 -5.62
CA VAL A 84 0.54 8.77 -4.39
C VAL A 84 0.06 7.35 -4.72
N ASP A 85 -0.06 7.02 -6.01
CA ASP A 85 -0.55 5.74 -6.50
C ASP A 85 0.61 4.79 -6.79
N LEU A 86 0.69 3.70 -6.05
CA LEU A 86 1.59 2.59 -6.35
C LEU A 86 0.94 1.65 -7.35
N GLN A 87 1.44 1.63 -8.57
CA GLN A 87 0.89 0.81 -9.66
C GLN A 87 1.79 -0.37 -9.97
N PHE A 88 1.20 -1.57 -10.07
CA PHE A 88 1.85 -2.78 -10.55
C PHE A 88 1.34 -3.10 -11.95
N LYS A 89 2.27 -3.28 -12.89
CA LYS A 89 1.98 -3.73 -14.25
C LYS A 89 1.53 -5.19 -14.26
N PRO A 90 0.95 -5.69 -15.37
CA PRO A 90 0.53 -7.08 -15.51
C PRO A 90 1.61 -8.15 -15.25
N LEU A 91 2.90 -7.78 -15.25
CA LEU A 91 3.99 -8.71 -14.93
C LEU A 91 4.44 -8.64 -13.45
N GLY A 92 3.75 -7.84 -12.63
CA GLY A 92 4.03 -7.65 -11.20
C GLY A 92 5.14 -6.64 -10.90
N ASP A 93 5.79 -6.08 -11.92
CA ASP A 93 6.76 -5.01 -11.75
C ASP A 93 6.05 -3.66 -11.53
N PRO A 94 6.53 -2.83 -10.58
CA PRO A 94 5.92 -1.54 -10.36
C PRO A 94 6.13 -0.63 -11.56
N LEU A 95 5.18 0.29 -11.80
CA LEU A 95 5.34 1.34 -12.81
C LEU A 95 6.44 2.31 -12.40
N SER A 96 6.46 2.68 -11.12
CA SER A 96 7.54 3.45 -10.51
C SER A 96 7.81 2.90 -9.11
N GLY A 97 9.09 2.90 -8.74
CA GLY A 97 9.48 2.73 -7.34
C GLY A 97 9.11 3.98 -6.54
N GLY A 98 9.34 3.92 -5.25
CA GLY A 98 8.94 5.01 -4.38
C GLY A 98 9.12 4.73 -2.90
N THR A 99 8.60 5.63 -2.10
CA THR A 99 8.69 5.58 -0.65
C THR A 99 7.35 5.90 0.00
N ILE A 100 7.05 5.18 1.08
CA ILE A 100 5.99 5.49 2.03
C ILE A 100 6.69 5.87 3.33
N GLU A 101 6.47 7.09 3.81
CA GLU A 101 6.98 7.54 5.11
C GLU A 101 5.88 7.44 6.16
N LEU A 102 6.18 6.75 7.25
CA LEU A 102 5.31 6.62 8.42
C LEU A 102 5.85 7.48 9.57
N ASN A 103 5.36 7.26 10.79
CA ASN A 103 5.75 8.00 11.99
C ASN A 103 7.27 8.05 12.19
N THR A 104 7.94 6.91 12.20
CA THR A 104 9.38 6.77 12.45
C THR A 104 10.10 5.90 11.43
N LYS A 105 9.35 5.14 10.63
CA LYS A 105 9.87 4.22 9.61
C LYS A 105 9.50 4.65 8.20
N SER A 106 10.25 4.13 7.22
CA SER A 106 9.88 4.24 5.82
C SER A 106 9.90 2.90 5.11
N ILE A 107 8.97 2.72 4.17
CA ILE A 107 8.90 1.58 3.27
C ILE A 107 9.36 2.05 1.90
N THR A 108 10.44 1.47 1.38
CA THR A 108 10.98 1.80 0.05
C THR A 108 10.69 0.66 -0.91
N ILE A 109 10.11 0.98 -2.07
CA ILE A 109 9.80 0.04 -3.16
C ILE A 109 10.74 0.28 -4.34
N GLU A 110 11.47 -0.76 -4.74
CA GLU A 110 12.36 -0.70 -5.90
C GLU A 110 11.58 -0.66 -7.23
N SER A 111 11.98 0.24 -8.13
CA SER A 111 11.30 0.46 -9.41
C SER A 111 11.41 -0.69 -10.41
N VAL A 112 12.42 -1.54 -10.30
CA VAL A 112 12.67 -2.63 -11.26
C VAL A 112 12.09 -3.95 -10.77
N THR A 113 12.28 -4.26 -9.49
CA THR A 113 11.94 -5.58 -8.93
C THR A 113 10.63 -5.57 -8.14
N GLY A 114 10.15 -4.39 -7.74
CA GLY A 114 9.07 -4.25 -6.77
C GLY A 114 9.46 -4.61 -5.34
N ARG A 115 10.68 -5.08 -5.08
CA ARG A 115 11.08 -5.46 -3.72
C ARG A 115 10.93 -4.26 -2.80
N TRP A 116 10.31 -4.51 -1.66
CA TRP A 116 10.16 -3.51 -0.61
C TRP A 116 11.20 -3.75 0.49
N SER A 117 11.59 -2.67 1.16
CA SER A 117 12.46 -2.70 2.34
C SER A 117 11.96 -1.70 3.36
N VAL A 118 12.19 -1.98 4.64
CA VAL A 118 11.77 -1.13 5.76
C VAL A 118 13.02 -0.53 6.40
N ASN A 119 13.04 0.78 6.59
CA ASN A 119 14.15 1.54 7.16
C ASN A 119 13.71 2.23 8.45
#